data_AF-S4RUG3-F1
#
_entry.id   AF-S4RUG3-F1
#
_cell.length_a   1.000
_cell.length_b   1.000
_cell.length_c   1.000
_cell.angle_alpha   90.00
_cell.angle_beta   90.00
_cell.angle_gamma   90.00
#
_symmetry.space_group_name_H-M   'P 1'
#
loop_
_entity.id
_entity.type
_entity.pdbx_description
1 polymer ?
#
loop_
_entity_poly.entity_id
_entity_poly.type
_entity_poly.pdbx_seq_one_letter_code
_entity_poly.pdbx_strand_id
1 'polypeptide(L)'
;MSSVWKRLQRVGKRASKFQFVASYQELMVECTKKWQPDKLVVVWTRRSRRKSSKAHSWQPGIKNTYRGVVVWPVPENIEITVTLFKDPHAEEFEDKEWTFVIENVS
;
A
#
# COMPACT_ATOMS: atom_id res chain seq x y z
N MET A 1 -26.18 8.56 0.34
CA MET A 1 -26.47 9.43 -0.82
C MET A 1 -25.37 9.48 -1.90
N SER A 2 -24.11 9.09 -1.65
CA SER A 2 -22.99 9.29 -2.62
C SER A 2 -22.67 8.13 -3.59
N SER A 3 -23.27 6.94 -3.41
CA SER A 3 -22.89 5.74 -4.19
C SER A 3 -23.57 5.66 -5.56
N VAL A 4 -24.84 6.07 -5.67
CA VAL A 4 -25.60 6.06 -6.93
C VAL A 4 -25.06 7.11 -7.90
N TRP A 5 -24.80 8.32 -7.44
CA TRP A 5 -24.19 9.38 -8.25
C TRP A 5 -22.83 8.96 -8.83
N LYS A 6 -21.98 8.30 -8.04
CA LYS A 6 -20.69 7.74 -8.50
C LYS A 6 -20.85 6.58 -9.49
N ARG A 7 -21.97 5.86 -9.47
CA ARG A 7 -22.28 4.84 -10.48
C ARG A 7 -22.73 5.49 -11.79
N LEU A 8 -23.56 6.53 -11.71
CA LEU A 8 -24.01 7.30 -12.86
C LEU A 8 -22.86 8.03 -13.56
N GLN A 9 -21.89 8.57 -12.80
CA GLN A 9 -20.66 9.16 -13.36
C GLN A 9 -19.78 8.18 -14.17
N ARG A 10 -20.07 6.86 -14.15
CA ARG A 10 -19.34 5.87 -14.94
C ARG A 10 -20.05 5.51 -16.25
N VAL A 11 -21.29 5.94 -16.43
CA VAL A 11 -22.05 5.66 -17.65
C VAL A 11 -21.33 6.31 -18.83
N GLY A 12 -21.07 5.54 -19.87
CA GLY A 12 -20.33 5.99 -21.05
C GLY A 12 -18.81 5.95 -20.92
N LYS A 13 -18.24 5.66 -19.75
CA LYS A 13 -16.78 5.55 -19.57
C LYS A 13 -16.26 4.16 -19.96
N ARG A 14 -15.07 4.12 -20.56
CA ARG A 14 -14.33 2.87 -20.78
C ARG A 14 -13.73 2.40 -19.46
N ALA A 15 -13.83 1.11 -19.19
CA ALA A 15 -13.30 0.49 -17.98
C ALA A 15 -12.27 -0.59 -18.34
N SER A 16 -11.10 -0.52 -17.74
CA SER A 16 -10.03 -1.52 -17.92
C SER A 16 -9.51 -1.98 -16.58
N LYS A 17 -9.23 -3.28 -16.44
CA LYS A 17 -8.58 -3.84 -15.26
C LYS A 17 -7.06 -3.77 -15.43
N PHE A 18 -6.40 -3.23 -14.42
CA PHE A 18 -4.96 -3.19 -14.27
C PHE A 18 -4.58 -4.04 -13.07
N GLN A 19 -3.46 -4.74 -13.18
CA GLN A 19 -2.84 -5.44 -12.06
C GLN A 19 -1.43 -4.90 -11.92
N PHE A 20 -1.06 -4.59 -10.69
CA PHE A 20 0.31 -4.27 -10.34
C PHE A 20 0.72 -5.06 -9.10
N VAL A 21 2.04 -5.21 -8.94
CA VAL A 21 2.64 -5.97 -7.84
C VAL A 21 3.58 -5.03 -7.10
N ALA A 22 3.39 -4.94 -5.78
CA ALA A 22 4.36 -4.32 -4.89
C ALA A 22 5.20 -5.43 -4.26
N SER A 23 6.52 -5.36 -4.45
CA SER A 23 7.47 -6.32 -3.91
C SER A 23 8.39 -5.62 -2.91
N TYR A 24 8.54 -6.18 -1.71
CA TYR A 24 9.36 -5.59 -0.66
C TYR A 24 10.65 -6.38 -0.47
N GLN A 25 11.74 -5.65 -0.26
CA GLN A 25 13.06 -6.21 0.06
C GLN A 25 13.54 -5.72 1.41
N GLU A 26 13.49 -4.40 1.62
CA GLU A 26 13.98 -3.76 2.83
C GLU A 26 13.11 -2.55 3.19
N LEU A 27 12.91 -2.34 4.48
CA LEU A 27 12.31 -1.13 5.05
C LEU A 27 13.19 -0.66 6.21
N MET A 28 13.68 0.58 6.11
CA MET A 28 14.45 1.21 7.17
C MET A 28 13.56 2.17 7.96
N VAL A 29 13.51 1.99 9.28
CA VAL A 29 12.68 2.81 10.18
C VAL A 29 13.52 3.34 11.33
N GLU A 30 13.53 4.66 11.45
CA GLU A 30 14.09 5.34 12.60
C GLU A 30 13.01 5.55 13.67
N CYS A 31 13.33 5.13 14.88
CA CYS A 31 12.46 5.02 16.02
C CYS A 31 12.85 6.05 17.08
N THR A 32 12.09 6.10 18.17
CA THR A 32 12.39 7.00 19.29
C THR A 32 12.61 6.19 20.56
N LYS A 33 13.15 6.82 21.61
CA LYS A 33 13.28 6.16 22.92
C LYS A 33 11.94 5.65 23.48
N LYS A 34 10.83 6.32 23.14
CA LYS A 34 9.48 5.98 23.63
C LYS A 34 8.78 4.92 22.78
N TRP A 35 9.26 4.66 21.56
CA TRP A 35 8.60 3.75 20.64
C TRP A 35 9.63 3.02 19.78
N GLN A 36 9.67 1.69 19.93
CA GLN A 36 10.44 0.76 19.12
C GLN A 36 9.51 -0.43 18.80
N PRO A 37 9.22 -0.70 17.51
CA PRO A 37 8.32 -1.78 17.12
C PRO A 37 9.01 -3.15 17.25
N ASP A 38 8.24 -4.20 17.57
CA ASP A 38 8.73 -5.59 17.44
C ASP A 38 8.63 -6.03 15.97
N LYS A 39 7.44 -5.88 15.39
CA LYS A 39 7.16 -6.27 14.00
C LYS A 39 6.42 -5.16 13.27
N LEU A 40 6.75 -5.01 12.00
CA LEU A 40 6.09 -4.06 11.12
C LEU A 40 5.41 -4.77 9.96
N VAL A 41 4.33 -4.15 9.47
CA VAL A 41 3.64 -4.54 8.23
C VAL A 41 3.51 -3.32 7.31
N VAL A 42 3.61 -3.57 6.00
CA VAL A 42 3.28 -2.58 4.97
C VAL A 42 1.83 -2.79 4.54
N VAL A 43 1.03 -1.73 4.65
CA VAL A 43 -0.41 -1.77 4.39
C VAL A 43 -0.77 -0.82 3.26
N TRP A 44 -1.44 -1.36 2.25
CA TRP A 44 -2.07 -0.62 1.16
C TRP A 44 -3.55 -0.44 1.45
N THR A 45 -3.99 0.81 1.49
CA THR A 45 -5.40 1.15 1.68
C THR A 45 -5.91 2.02 0.54
N ARG A 46 -7.15 1.74 0.14
CA ARG A 46 -7.91 2.61 -0.76
C ARG A 46 -9.39 2.48 -0.48
N ARG A 47 -9.99 3.53 0.06
CA ARG A 47 -11.38 3.53 0.55
C ARG A 47 -11.56 2.36 1.53
N SER A 48 -12.53 1.48 1.30
CA SER A 48 -12.79 0.31 2.16
C SER A 48 -11.92 -0.92 1.86
N ARG A 49 -11.01 -0.86 0.88
CA ARG A 49 -10.12 -1.98 0.55
C ARG A 49 -8.79 -1.83 1.28
N ARG A 50 -8.32 -2.93 1.87
CA ARG A 50 -7.04 -3.03 2.57
C ARG A 50 -6.31 -4.30 2.13
N LYS A 51 -5.00 -4.20 1.91
CA LYS A 51 -4.08 -5.32 1.66
C LYS A 51 -2.83 -5.08 2.50
N SER A 52 -2.32 -6.11 3.17
CA SER A 52 -1.15 -5.99 4.05
C SER A 52 -0.12 -7.07 3.74
N SER A 53 1.15 -6.75 3.94
CA SER A 53 2.20 -7.77 4.05
C SER A 53 2.03 -8.63 5.30
N LYS A 54 2.80 -9.72 5.38
CA LYS A 54 3.08 -10.40 6.63
C LYS A 54 3.86 -9.47 7.56
N ALA A 55 3.76 -9.75 8.85
CA ALA A 55 4.52 -9.05 9.88
C ALA A 55 5.96 -9.56 9.87
N HIS A 56 6.92 -8.64 9.78
CA HIS A 56 8.35 -8.95 9.80
C HIS A 56 9.03 -8.19 10.93
N SER A 57 10.00 -8.84 11.58
CA SER A 57 10.69 -8.28 12.73
C SER A 57 11.53 -7.07 12.34
N TRP A 58 11.45 -6.03 13.16
CA TRP A 58 12.33 -4.89 13.10
C TRP A 58 13.61 -5.20 13.89
N GLN A 59 14.76 -4.96 13.28
CA GLN A 59 16.06 -5.25 13.89
C GLN A 59 16.85 -3.95 14.07
N PRO A 60 17.26 -3.59 15.31
CA PRO A 60 18.00 -2.37 15.56
C PRO A 60 19.41 -2.42 14.94
N GLY A 61 19.90 -1.27 14.46
CA GLY A 61 21.25 -1.15 13.93
C GLY A 61 22.32 -1.16 15.02
N ILE A 62 23.51 -1.68 14.68
CA ILE A 62 24.65 -1.78 15.61
C ILE A 62 25.15 -0.39 16.05
N LYS A 63 25.22 0.57 15.12
CA LYS A 63 25.72 1.93 15.41
C LYS A 63 24.66 2.83 16.05
N ASN A 64 23.41 2.70 15.62
CA ASN A 64 22.28 3.46 16.13
C ASN A 64 21.14 2.48 16.41
N THR A 65 20.91 2.17 17.68
CA THR A 65 19.88 1.23 18.10
C THR A 65 18.46 1.71 17.83
N TYR A 66 18.26 3.01 17.57
CA TYR A 66 16.95 3.54 17.16
C TYR A 66 16.72 3.48 15.66
N ARG A 67 17.75 3.23 14.84
CA ARG A 67 17.60 3.05 13.41
C ARG A 67 17.69 1.58 13.08
N GLY A 68 16.56 0.96 12.80
CA GLY A 68 16.49 -0.46 12.49
C GLY A 68 15.91 -0.74 11.11
N VAL A 69 16.02 -2.00 10.73
CA VAL A 69 15.68 -2.49 9.40
C VAL A 69 14.73 -3.68 9.53
N VAL A 70 13.78 -3.74 8.61
CA VAL A 70 12.94 -4.93 8.35
C VAL A 70 13.37 -5.48 7.00
N VAL A 71 13.73 -6.76 6.96
CA VAL A 71 14.19 -7.43 5.74
C VAL A 71 13.18 -8.50 5.35
N TRP A 72 12.84 -8.54 4.07
CA TRP A 72 12.07 -9.62 3.45
C TRP A 72 13.05 -10.53 2.70
N PRO A 73 13.55 -11.62 3.33
CA PRO A 73 14.58 -12.47 2.71
C PRO A 73 14.08 -13.14 1.43
N VAL A 74 12.77 -13.37 1.34
CA VAL A 74 12.08 -13.67 0.10
C VAL A 74 11.16 -12.49 -0.19
N PRO A 75 11.26 -11.85 -1.37
CA PRO A 75 10.41 -10.72 -1.69
C PRO A 75 8.95 -11.10 -1.55
N GLU A 76 8.24 -10.37 -0.69
CA GLU A 76 6.81 -10.57 -0.51
C GLU A 76 6.05 -9.71 -1.50
N ASN A 77 5.22 -10.36 -2.32
CA ASN A 77 4.45 -9.71 -3.36
C ASN A 77 3.02 -9.42 -2.91
N ILE A 78 2.64 -8.15 -2.92
CA ILE A 78 1.27 -7.70 -2.74
C ILE A 78 0.70 -7.38 -4.12
N GLU A 79 -0.17 -8.26 -4.59
CA GLU A 79 -0.88 -8.09 -5.85
C GLU A 79 -2.16 -7.27 -5.66
N ILE A 80 -2.30 -6.22 -6.47
CA ILE A 80 -3.45 -5.33 -6.43
C ILE A 80 -4.05 -5.24 -7.82
N THR A 81 -5.32 -5.64 -7.92
CA THR A 81 -6.14 -5.44 -9.13
C THR A 81 -7.02 -4.21 -8.95
N VAL A 82 -6.92 -3.28 -9.89
CA VAL A 82 -7.69 -2.04 -9.91
C VAL A 82 -8.34 -1.81 -11.27
N THR A 83 -9.62 -1.48 -11.29
CA THR A 83 -10.30 -1.05 -12.51
C THR A 83 -10.16 0.46 -12.66
N LEU A 84 -9.50 0.94 -13.71
CA LEU A 84 -9.46 2.36 -14.05
C LEU A 84 -10.55 2.69 -15.07
N PHE A 85 -11.01 3.94 -15.04
CA PHE A 85 -12.05 4.45 -15.92
C PHE A 85 -11.48 5.60 -16.73
N LYS A 86 -11.91 5.75 -17.98
CA LYS A 86 -11.61 6.92 -18.79
C LYS A 86 -12.76 7.30 -19.69
N ASP A 87 -12.85 8.58 -20.02
CA ASP A 87 -13.81 9.06 -21.01
C ASP A 87 -13.46 8.49 -22.41
N PRO A 88 -14.44 8.26 -23.30
CA PRO A 88 -14.19 7.66 -24.62
C PRO A 88 -13.14 8.37 -25.46
N HIS A 89 -13.04 9.69 -25.30
CA HIS A 89 -12.13 10.57 -26.03
C HIS A 89 -10.88 10.95 -25.22
N ALA A 90 -10.76 10.48 -23.96
CA ALA A 90 -9.58 10.72 -23.15
C ALA A 90 -8.46 9.74 -23.51
N GLU A 91 -7.23 10.26 -23.57
CA GLU A 91 -6.03 9.44 -23.77
C GLU A 91 -5.70 8.65 -22.50
N GLU A 92 -5.72 9.33 -21.36
CA GLU A 92 -5.34 8.80 -20.05
C GLU A 92 -6.54 8.30 -19.22
N PHE A 93 -6.22 7.48 -18.21
CA PHE A 93 -7.19 7.00 -17.23
C PHE A 93 -7.28 7.93 -16.04
N GLU A 94 -8.47 7.99 -15.42
CA GLU A 94 -8.65 8.69 -14.15
C GLU A 94 -7.77 8.11 -13.05
N ASP A 95 -7.15 9.02 -12.31
CA ASP A 95 -6.30 8.66 -11.19
C ASP A 95 -7.05 7.98 -10.04
N LYS A 96 -6.29 7.15 -9.33
CA LYS A 96 -6.74 6.51 -8.11
C LYS A 96 -5.68 6.64 -7.04
N GLU A 97 -6.02 7.42 -6.03
CA GLU A 97 -5.20 7.54 -4.83
C GLU A 97 -5.22 6.25 -4.00
N TRP A 98 -4.04 5.92 -3.47
CA TRP A 98 -3.78 4.86 -2.51
C TRP A 98 -2.94 5.42 -1.38
N THR A 99 -3.12 4.88 -0.18
CA THR A 99 -2.31 5.22 0.98
C THR A 99 -1.50 4.03 1.42
N PHE A 100 -0.24 4.30 1.74
CA PHE A 100 0.74 3.34 2.21
C PHE A 100 0.99 3.64 3.68
N VAL A 101 0.78 2.64 4.52
CA VAL A 101 0.92 2.78 5.97
C VAL A 101 1.87 1.71 6.47
N ILE A 102 2.80 2.12 7.32
CA ILE A 102 3.60 1.21 8.13
C ILE A 102 2.90 1.07 9.47
N GLU A 103 2.44 -0.13 9.80
CA GLU A 103 1.79 -0.39 11.08
C GLU A 103 2.67 -1.29 11.95
N ASN A 104 2.68 -1.00 13.25
CA ASN A 104 3.29 -1.87 14.26
C ASN A 104 2.31 -2.97 14.65
N VAL A 105 2.79 -4.22 14.65
CA VAL A 105 2.04 -5.38 15.12
C VAL A 105 2.56 -5.72 16.50
N SER A 106 1.78 -5.33 17.51
CA SER A 106 2.00 -5.66 18.93
C SER A 106 1.41 -7.02 19.27
#